data_AF-A0A8J1THX3-F1
#
_entry.id   AF-A0A8J1THX3-F1
#
_cell.length_a   1.000
_cell.length_b   1.000
_cell.length_c   1.000
_cell.angle_alpha   90.00
_cell.angle_beta   90.00
_cell.angle_gamma   90.00
#
_symmetry.space_group_name_H-M   'P 1'
#
loop_
_entity.id
_entity.type
_entity.pdbx_description
1 polymer ?
#
loop_
_entity_poly.entity_id
_entity_poly.type
_entity_poly.pdbx_seq_one_letter_code
_entity_poly.pdbx_strand_id
1 'polypeptide(L)'
;GTCPKEVGSPPTDLPHTGTNWAHLMTGHTFPCDGYLNAWQYFRGNPNGNVYATIWRPIAKSQHQLIKKTLLPSDTAGIHTVALSQHVPIKQGDFIGIHYEAVSTEPIIPLAKDGDNALFAYDLYDTANIERYNADLNEGNVVDLGIWSKKRVRFAIRAFLEGT
;
A
#
# COMPACT_ATOMS: atom_id res chain seq x y z
N GLY A 1 18.84 -5.11 -15.85
CA GLY A 1 18.55 -3.75 -15.38
C GLY A 1 18.62 -3.75 -13.88
N THR A 2 19.12 -2.68 -13.26
CA THR A 2 19.28 -2.61 -11.81
C THR A 2 17.92 -2.50 -11.13
N CYS A 3 17.68 -3.31 -10.10
CA CYS A 3 16.51 -3.19 -9.25
C CYS A 3 16.41 -1.79 -8.64
N PRO A 4 15.22 -1.18 -8.59
CA PRO A 4 15.06 0.09 -7.89
C PRO A 4 15.27 -0.11 -6.39
N LYS A 5 15.71 0.95 -5.71
CA LYS A 5 15.85 0.98 -4.25
C LYS A 5 14.53 1.26 -3.53
N GLU A 6 13.51 1.65 -4.27
CA GLU A 6 12.20 1.99 -3.75
C GLU A 6 11.08 1.66 -4.75
N VAL A 7 9.92 1.28 -4.22
CA VAL A 7 8.69 1.02 -4.98
C VAL A 7 7.53 1.70 -4.26
N GLY A 8 6.64 2.33 -5.02
CA GLY A 8 5.58 3.16 -4.45
C GLY A 8 5.77 4.62 -4.82
N SER A 9 5.16 5.49 -4.04
CA SER A 9 5.12 6.93 -4.28
C SER A 9 5.77 7.71 -3.14
N PRO A 10 6.38 8.87 -3.41
CA PRO A 10 6.91 9.73 -2.37
C PRO A 10 5.86 10.06 -1.29
N PRO A 11 6.25 10.11 0.00
CA PRO A 11 5.37 10.39 1.14
C PRO A 11 5.06 11.89 1.24
N THR A 12 4.32 12.42 0.28
CA THR A 12 3.91 13.83 0.27
C THR A 12 2.55 14.01 0.93
N ASP A 13 2.28 15.23 1.40
CA ASP A 13 0.93 15.60 1.79
C ASP A 13 0.02 15.56 0.54
N LEU A 14 -1.06 14.79 0.62
CA LEU A 14 -2.03 14.57 -0.45
C LEU A 14 -3.43 14.84 0.10
N PRO A 15 -4.43 15.07 -0.75
CA PRO A 15 -5.82 15.18 -0.30
C PRO A 15 -6.25 14.02 0.59
N HIS A 16 -7.03 14.34 1.62
CA HIS A 16 -7.60 13.38 2.56
C HIS A 16 -8.97 12.89 2.10
N THR A 17 -9.03 12.26 0.93
CA THR A 17 -10.30 11.76 0.38
C THR A 17 -10.30 10.24 0.25
N GLY A 18 -11.44 9.58 0.40
CA GLY A 18 -11.57 8.14 0.14
C GLY A 18 -12.15 7.34 1.31
N THR A 19 -12.03 6.02 1.22
CA THR A 19 -12.57 5.08 2.21
C THR A 19 -11.45 4.45 3.04
N ASN A 20 -11.82 3.96 4.23
CA ASN A 20 -10.99 3.16 5.13
C ASN A 20 -11.00 1.66 4.77
N TRP A 21 -11.46 1.29 3.57
CA TRP A 21 -11.39 -0.09 3.10
C TRP A 21 -9.96 -0.49 2.77
N ALA A 22 -9.71 -1.79 2.59
CA ALA A 22 -8.43 -2.24 2.08
C ALA A 22 -8.25 -1.81 0.61
N HIS A 23 -7.06 -1.29 0.30
CA HIS A 23 -6.66 -0.83 -1.03
C HIS A 23 -5.48 -1.67 -1.50
N LEU A 24 -5.60 -2.28 -2.67
CA LEU A 24 -4.56 -3.10 -3.29
C LEU A 24 -4.03 -2.36 -4.51
N MET A 25 -2.81 -1.85 -4.43
CA MET A 25 -2.19 -1.01 -5.46
C MET A 25 -1.58 -1.87 -6.55
N THR A 26 -2.43 -2.54 -7.32
CA THR A 26 -2.04 -3.47 -8.40
C THR A 26 -1.14 -2.84 -9.48
N GLY A 27 -1.08 -1.50 -9.57
CA GLY A 27 -0.14 -0.78 -10.45
C GLY A 27 1.25 -0.51 -9.84
N HIS A 28 1.45 -0.72 -8.53
CA HIS A 28 2.75 -0.58 -7.85
C HIS A 28 3.39 -1.96 -7.62
N THR A 29 3.81 -2.59 -8.71
CA THR A 29 4.47 -3.90 -8.63
C THR A 29 5.97 -3.76 -8.36
N PHE A 30 6.51 -4.69 -7.58
CA PHE A 30 7.95 -4.84 -7.43
C PHE A 30 8.52 -5.38 -8.76
N PRO A 31 9.47 -4.70 -9.41
CA PRO A 31 9.94 -5.07 -10.74
C PRO A 31 10.97 -6.22 -10.73
N CYS A 32 11.42 -6.64 -9.55
CA CYS A 32 12.38 -7.71 -9.36
C CYS A 32 12.26 -8.34 -7.97
N ASP A 33 12.90 -9.48 -7.80
CA ASP A 33 13.08 -10.13 -6.50
C ASP A 33 14.01 -9.31 -5.60
N GLY A 34 13.88 -9.48 -4.28
CA GLY A 34 14.73 -8.79 -3.31
C GLY A 34 14.16 -8.85 -1.90
N TYR A 35 14.54 -7.87 -1.09
CA TYR A 35 14.09 -7.77 0.30
C TYR A 35 13.51 -6.39 0.60
N LEU A 36 12.33 -6.39 1.21
CA LEU A 36 11.74 -5.20 1.80
C LEU A 36 12.36 -4.97 3.18
N ASN A 37 12.86 -3.76 3.41
CA ASN A 37 13.55 -3.38 4.64
C ASN A 37 12.83 -2.29 5.43
N ALA A 38 12.09 -1.41 4.76
CA ALA A 38 11.37 -0.34 5.45
C ALA A 38 10.18 0.16 4.63
N TRP A 39 9.27 0.83 5.32
CA TRP A 39 8.23 1.66 4.74
C TRP A 39 8.51 3.12 5.03
N GLN A 40 8.11 3.98 4.11
CA GLN A 40 7.97 5.40 4.40
C GLN A 40 6.65 5.90 3.85
N TYR A 41 5.93 6.65 4.68
CA TYR A 41 4.59 7.11 4.36
C TYR A 41 4.34 8.50 4.94
N PHE A 42 3.40 9.21 4.34
CA PHE A 42 2.81 10.38 4.97
C PHE A 42 1.60 9.92 5.78
N ARG A 43 1.55 10.31 7.04
CA ARG A 43 0.41 10.14 7.93
C ARG A 43 -0.29 11.48 8.01
N GLY A 44 -1.56 11.56 7.62
CA GLY A 44 -2.28 12.82 7.81
C GLY A 44 -3.42 12.75 8.83
N ASN A 45 -3.92 11.55 9.17
CA ASN A 45 -4.74 11.37 10.38
C ASN A 45 -3.90 10.69 11.49
N PRO A 46 -3.72 11.32 12.67
CA PRO A 46 -2.90 10.75 13.73
C PRO A 46 -3.55 9.54 14.42
N ASN A 47 -4.88 9.41 14.37
CA ASN A 47 -5.63 8.43 15.13
C ASN A 47 -5.74 7.08 14.40
N GLY A 48 -5.66 5.98 15.15
CA GLY A 48 -5.87 4.63 14.65
C GLY A 48 -4.64 3.98 14.02
N ASN A 49 -4.73 2.70 13.68
CA ASN A 49 -3.65 1.96 13.04
C ASN A 49 -3.90 1.81 11.55
N VAL A 50 -2.82 1.84 10.78
CA VAL A 50 -2.83 1.47 9.36
C VAL A 50 -1.79 0.40 9.12
N TYR A 51 -2.03 -0.44 8.11
CA TYR A 51 -1.16 -1.56 7.81
C TYR A 51 -0.71 -1.48 6.37
N ALA A 52 0.61 -1.41 6.16
CA ALA A 52 1.20 -1.61 4.85
C ALA A 52 1.34 -3.11 4.58
N THR A 53 0.90 -3.55 3.40
CA THR A 53 0.84 -4.97 3.06
C THR A 53 1.54 -5.28 1.75
N ILE A 54 1.99 -6.53 1.64
CA ILE A 54 2.56 -7.09 0.41
C ILE A 54 1.64 -8.19 -0.08
N TRP A 55 1.21 -8.08 -1.33
CA TRP A 55 0.34 -9.03 -2.00
C TRP A 55 1.07 -9.68 -3.17
N ARG A 56 0.89 -10.99 -3.32
CA ARG A 56 1.47 -11.80 -4.38
C ARG A 56 0.39 -12.33 -5.31
N PRO A 57 0.45 -12.06 -6.62
CA PRO A 57 -0.42 -12.74 -7.58
C PRO A 57 -0.05 -14.23 -7.63
N ILE A 58 -1.04 -15.10 -7.43
CA ILE A 58 -0.89 -16.56 -7.55
C ILE A 58 -1.70 -17.14 -8.72
N ALA A 59 -2.71 -16.41 -9.20
CA ALA A 59 -3.45 -16.65 -10.43
C ALA A 59 -3.98 -15.33 -11.00
N LYS A 60 -4.68 -15.38 -12.14
CA LYS A 60 -5.18 -14.18 -12.85
C LYS A 60 -5.96 -13.20 -11.95
N SER A 61 -6.80 -13.72 -11.07
CA SER A 61 -7.60 -12.91 -10.14
C SER A 61 -7.23 -13.14 -8.66
N GLN A 62 -6.43 -14.16 -8.37
CA GLN A 62 -6.14 -14.59 -7.00
C GLN A 62 -4.82 -14.01 -6.51
N HIS A 63 -4.89 -13.39 -5.34
CA HIS A 63 -3.77 -12.68 -4.72
C HIS A 63 -3.63 -13.12 -3.28
N GLN A 64 -2.42 -13.50 -2.88
CA GLN A 64 -2.11 -13.94 -1.53
C GLN A 64 -1.49 -12.79 -0.72
N LEU A 65 -1.97 -12.55 0.49
CA LEU A 65 -1.36 -11.63 1.44
C LEU A 65 -0.07 -12.26 2.00
N ILE A 66 1.09 -11.73 1.62
CA ILE A 66 2.39 -12.27 2.05
C ILE A 66 2.82 -11.67 3.38
N LYS A 67 2.64 -10.36 3.54
CA LYS A 67 3.10 -9.64 4.72
C LYS A 67 2.14 -8.55 5.12
N LYS A 68 1.99 -8.38 6.43
CA LYS A 68 1.34 -7.24 7.06
C LYS A 68 2.32 -6.54 8.01
N THR A 69 2.51 -5.24 7.80
CA THR A 69 3.33 -4.39 8.66
C THR A 69 2.44 -3.36 9.33
N LEU A 70 2.46 -3.33 10.66
CA LEU A 70 1.79 -2.26 11.41
C LEU A 70 2.55 -0.94 11.22
N LEU A 71 1.82 0.09 10.82
CA LEU A 71 2.25 1.47 10.84
C LEU A 71 1.52 2.16 12.02
N PRO A 72 2.17 2.24 13.19
CA PRO A 72 1.51 2.62 14.43
C PRO A 72 0.94 4.03 14.39
N SER A 73 -0.03 4.32 15.25
CA SER A 73 -0.52 5.67 15.49
C SER A 73 0.64 6.61 15.87
N ASP A 74 0.70 7.76 15.21
CA ASP A 74 1.70 8.80 15.45
C ASP A 74 1.10 10.15 15.00
N THR A 75 1.79 11.24 15.29
CA THR A 75 1.53 12.59 14.78
C THR A 75 1.43 12.63 13.24
N ALA A 76 0.75 13.64 12.71
CA ALA A 76 0.73 13.86 11.27
C ALA A 76 2.13 14.25 10.76
N GLY A 77 2.52 13.74 9.58
CA GLY A 77 3.82 13.99 8.97
C GLY A 77 4.41 12.78 8.26
N ILE A 78 5.67 12.89 7.85
CA ILE A 78 6.41 11.81 7.19
C ILE A 78 7.01 10.88 8.24
N HIS A 79 6.75 9.60 8.09
CA HIS A 79 7.22 8.55 8.99
C HIS A 79 7.96 7.47 8.23
N THR A 80 8.97 6.88 8.89
CA THR A 80 9.70 5.72 8.39
C THR A 80 9.60 4.59 9.40
N VAL A 81 9.19 3.41 8.95
CA VAL A 81 9.08 2.19 9.76
C VAL A 81 10.06 1.17 9.20
N ALA A 82 11.17 0.96 9.91
CA ALA A 82 12.13 -0.09 9.60
C ALA A 82 11.57 -1.46 10.03
N LEU A 83 11.80 -2.48 9.21
CA LEU A 83 11.42 -3.85 9.52
C LEU A 83 12.55 -4.52 10.30
N SER A 84 12.20 -5.20 11.39
CA SER A 84 13.16 -5.98 12.20
C SER A 84 13.67 -7.22 11.47
N GLN A 85 12.94 -7.69 10.47
CA GLN A 85 13.30 -8.81 9.62
C GLN A 85 13.04 -8.44 8.16
N HIS A 86 13.99 -8.75 7.30
CA HIS A 86 13.87 -8.56 5.86
C HIS A 86 12.75 -9.44 5.32
N VAL A 87 11.84 -8.85 4.55
CA VAL A 87 10.70 -9.57 3.98
C VAL A 87 11.03 -9.91 2.52
N PRO A 88 11.10 -11.20 2.15
CA PRO A 88 11.41 -11.58 0.78
C PRO A 88 10.25 -11.19 -0.15
N ILE A 89 10.57 -10.37 -1.14
CA ILE A 89 9.65 -9.97 -2.21
C ILE A 89 10.01 -10.70 -3.50
N LYS A 90 8.99 -10.95 -4.31
CA LYS A 90 9.15 -11.47 -5.68
C LYS A 90 8.74 -10.44 -6.70
N GLN A 91 9.33 -10.52 -7.88
CA GLN A 91 8.88 -9.77 -9.04
C GLN A 91 7.36 -9.98 -9.24
N GLY A 92 6.63 -8.87 -9.37
CA GLY A 92 5.18 -8.88 -9.54
C GLY A 92 4.37 -8.85 -8.23
N ASP A 93 5.00 -9.01 -7.06
CA ASP A 93 4.36 -8.64 -5.80
C ASP A 93 3.96 -7.14 -5.86
N PHE A 94 3.03 -6.69 -5.03
CA PHE A 94 2.64 -5.27 -4.97
C PHE A 94 2.21 -4.81 -3.58
N ILE A 95 2.13 -3.49 -3.41
CA ILE A 95 1.80 -2.83 -2.15
C ILE A 95 0.28 -2.81 -1.94
N GLY A 96 -0.16 -3.01 -0.70
CA GLY A 96 -1.52 -2.71 -0.25
C GLY A 96 -1.53 -1.87 1.03
N ILE A 97 -2.69 -1.30 1.35
CA ILE A 97 -2.96 -0.60 2.61
C ILE A 97 -4.28 -1.13 3.19
N HIS A 98 -4.26 -1.57 4.44
CA HIS A 98 -5.47 -1.95 5.17
C HIS A 98 -5.64 -1.07 6.41
N TYR A 99 -6.89 -0.84 6.81
CA TYR A 99 -7.23 -0.08 8.01
C TYR A 99 -8.04 -0.92 8.98
N GLU A 100 -8.03 -0.55 10.25
CA GLU A 100 -9.00 -1.08 11.20
C GLU A 100 -10.40 -0.52 10.93
N ALA A 101 -11.43 -1.32 11.20
CA ALA A 101 -12.83 -0.94 10.98
C ALA A 101 -13.25 0.32 11.78
N VAL A 102 -12.58 0.57 12.90
CA VAL A 102 -12.82 1.74 13.76
C VAL A 102 -12.26 3.04 13.18
N SER A 103 -11.41 2.98 12.15
CA SER A 103 -10.84 4.17 11.51
C SER A 103 -11.90 4.81 10.63
N THR A 104 -12.47 5.96 11.00
CA THR A 104 -13.55 6.60 10.23
C THR A 104 -13.05 7.36 9.00
N GLU A 105 -11.74 7.57 8.89
CA GLU A 105 -11.07 8.31 7.82
C GLU A 105 -9.80 7.59 7.38
N PRO A 106 -9.35 7.77 6.12
CA PRO A 106 -8.09 7.21 5.66
C PRO A 106 -6.91 7.88 6.39
N ILE A 107 -6.06 7.06 7.01
CA ILE A 107 -4.85 7.50 7.74
C ILE A 107 -3.74 7.93 6.78
N ILE A 108 -3.53 7.15 5.71
CA ILE A 108 -2.59 7.49 4.63
C ILE A 108 -3.41 8.22 3.56
N PRO A 109 -3.09 9.49 3.26
CA PRO A 109 -3.84 10.24 2.27
C PRO A 109 -3.64 9.67 0.87
N LEU A 110 -4.62 9.94 0.02
CA LEU A 110 -4.60 9.53 -1.37
C LEU A 110 -5.16 10.65 -2.25
N ALA A 111 -4.56 10.79 -3.42
CA ALA A 111 -5.06 11.64 -4.47
C ALA A 111 -5.69 10.79 -5.58
N LYS A 112 -6.73 11.32 -6.21
CA LYS A 112 -7.44 10.72 -7.36
C LYS A 112 -7.41 11.67 -8.56
N ASP A 113 -7.89 11.17 -9.69
CA ASP A 113 -8.05 12.01 -10.88
C ASP A 113 -8.98 13.20 -10.61
N GLY A 114 -8.58 14.39 -11.08
CA GLY A 114 -9.26 15.66 -10.80
C GLY A 114 -8.87 16.36 -9.49
N ASP A 115 -8.07 15.74 -8.62
CA ASP A 115 -7.44 16.48 -7.53
C ASP A 115 -6.33 17.36 -8.13
N ASN A 116 -6.35 18.67 -7.86
CA ASN A 116 -5.40 19.68 -8.40
C ASN A 116 -3.92 19.45 -8.01
N ALA A 117 -3.60 18.33 -7.35
CA ALA A 117 -2.31 18.02 -6.78
C ALA A 117 -1.45 17.07 -7.63
N LEU A 118 -1.98 16.45 -8.70
CA LEU A 118 -1.24 15.43 -9.48
C LEU A 118 -1.53 15.44 -10.97
N PHE A 119 -0.56 14.97 -11.76
CA PHE A 119 -0.80 14.63 -13.16
C PHE A 119 -1.33 13.19 -13.28
N ALA A 120 -2.08 12.90 -14.35
CA ALA A 120 -2.68 11.57 -14.57
C ALA A 120 -1.66 10.41 -14.67
N TYR A 121 -0.36 10.70 -14.90
CA TYR A 121 0.70 9.69 -14.88
C TYR A 121 1.17 9.32 -13.47
N ASP A 122 0.81 10.10 -12.45
CA ASP A 122 1.14 9.83 -11.05
C ASP A 122 0.13 8.89 -10.37
N LEU A 123 -0.94 8.50 -11.09
CA LEU A 123 -2.04 7.67 -10.57
C LEU A 123 -1.91 6.21 -11.00
N TYR A 124 -2.16 5.29 -10.06
CA TYR A 124 -1.97 3.86 -10.24
C TYR A 124 -3.28 3.08 -10.06
N ASP A 125 -3.39 1.98 -10.78
CA ASP A 125 -4.48 1.03 -10.64
C ASP A 125 -4.52 0.47 -9.21
N THR A 126 -5.61 0.78 -8.51
CA THR A 126 -5.90 0.30 -7.18
C THR A 126 -7.27 -0.39 -7.16
N ALA A 127 -7.32 -1.57 -6.59
CA ALA A 127 -8.56 -2.25 -6.27
C ALA A 127 -8.95 -1.96 -4.82
N ASN A 128 -10.19 -1.50 -4.59
CA ASN A 128 -10.75 -1.39 -3.25
C ASN A 128 -11.48 -2.70 -2.93
N ILE A 129 -11.20 -3.28 -1.78
CA ILE A 129 -11.92 -4.46 -1.29
C ILE A 129 -12.62 -4.09 0.03
N GLU A 130 -13.91 -4.41 0.16
CA GLU A 130 -14.72 -4.16 1.35
C GLU A 130 -14.34 -5.13 2.48
N ARG A 131 -13.11 -4.96 2.98
CA ARG A 131 -12.49 -5.74 4.04
C ARG A 131 -11.66 -4.81 4.92
N TYR A 132 -11.64 -5.11 6.20
CA TYR A 132 -10.81 -4.43 7.19
C TYR A 132 -9.62 -5.30 7.58
N ASN A 133 -8.70 -4.73 8.36
CA ASN A 133 -7.54 -5.44 8.88
C ASN A 133 -7.90 -6.75 9.60
N ALA A 134 -9.01 -6.79 10.35
CA ALA A 134 -9.46 -7.97 11.08
C ALA A 134 -9.85 -9.15 10.15
N ASP A 135 -10.24 -8.85 8.92
CA ASP A 135 -10.62 -9.86 7.93
C ASP A 135 -9.41 -10.41 7.14
N LEU A 136 -8.22 -9.85 7.36
CA LEU A 136 -7.04 -10.05 6.52
C LEU A 136 -5.81 -10.48 7.34
N ASN A 137 -5.43 -11.73 7.16
CA ASN A 137 -4.30 -12.40 7.78
C ASN A 137 -3.27 -12.82 6.73
N GLU A 138 -1.99 -12.81 7.13
CA GLU A 138 -0.91 -13.34 6.29
C GLU A 138 -1.26 -14.79 5.87
N GLY A 139 -1.07 -15.08 4.57
CA GLY A 139 -1.48 -16.33 3.93
C GLY A 139 -2.87 -16.31 3.31
N ASN A 140 -3.76 -15.36 3.63
CA ASN A 140 -5.07 -15.27 3.01
C ASN A 140 -4.98 -15.06 1.50
N VAL A 141 -5.90 -15.68 0.76
CA VAL A 141 -6.06 -15.50 -0.68
C VAL A 141 -7.35 -14.73 -0.94
N VAL A 142 -7.25 -13.66 -1.72
CA VAL A 142 -8.39 -12.83 -2.14
C VAL A 142 -8.52 -12.90 -3.65
N ASP A 143 -9.75 -13.05 -4.13
CA ASP A 143 -10.08 -12.95 -5.55
C ASP A 143 -10.52 -11.52 -5.89
N LEU A 144 -9.71 -10.83 -6.68
CA LEU A 144 -9.93 -9.46 -7.17
C LEU A 144 -10.74 -9.39 -8.47
N GLY A 145 -11.30 -10.51 -8.95
CA GLY A 145 -12.33 -10.64 -9.99
C GLY A 145 -12.42 -9.50 -11.01
N ILE A 146 -13.60 -8.89 -11.11
CA ILE A 146 -13.91 -7.69 -11.91
C ILE A 146 -14.09 -6.44 -11.03
N TRP A 147 -13.37 -6.36 -9.91
CA TRP A 147 -13.55 -5.26 -8.97
C TRP A 147 -13.23 -3.91 -9.63
N SER A 148 -13.94 -2.86 -9.21
CA SER A 148 -13.77 -1.51 -9.76
C SER A 148 -12.36 -1.02 -9.46
N LYS A 149 -11.50 -1.01 -10.49
CA LYS A 149 -10.20 -0.36 -10.42
C LYS A 149 -10.39 1.15 -10.40
N LYS A 150 -9.74 1.82 -9.46
CA LYS A 150 -9.62 3.27 -9.43
C LYS A 150 -8.18 3.65 -9.63
N ARG A 151 -7.94 4.77 -10.31
CA ARG A 151 -6.60 5.33 -10.45
C ARG A 151 -6.38 6.32 -9.32
N VAL A 152 -5.54 5.95 -8.37
CA VAL A 152 -5.20 6.77 -7.19
C VAL A 152 -3.71 6.71 -6.91
N ARG A 153 -3.21 7.70 -6.17
CA ARG A 153 -1.86 7.71 -5.61
C ARG A 153 -1.95 7.76 -4.10
N PHE A 154 -1.31 6.81 -3.42
CA PHE A 154 -1.12 6.87 -1.97
C PHE A 154 0.24 7.47 -1.62
N ALA A 155 0.32 8.18 -0.50
CA ALA A 155 1.57 8.72 0.01
C ALA A 155 2.37 7.66 0.78
N ILE A 156 2.78 6.57 0.11
CA ILE A 156 3.58 5.49 0.70
C ILE A 156 4.56 4.87 -0.31
N ARG A 157 5.74 4.50 0.16
CA ARG A 157 6.73 3.70 -0.56
C ARG A 157 7.41 2.65 0.33
N ALA A 158 7.80 1.57 -0.30
CA ALA A 158 8.66 0.52 0.21
C ALA A 158 10.12 0.83 -0.14
N PHE A 159 11.03 0.60 0.80
CA PHE A 159 12.47 0.60 0.57
C PHE A 159 13.01 -0.83 0.45
N LEU A 160 13.83 -1.03 -0.57
CA LEU A 160 14.36 -2.34 -0.95
C LEU A 160 15.87 -2.40 -0.73
N GLU A 161 16.33 -3.58 -0.32
CA GLU A 161 17.72 -3.99 -0.49
C GLU A 161 17.86 -4.76 -1.79
N GLY A 162 18.79 -4.31 -2.63
CA GLY A 162 19.11 -5.02 -3.88
C GLY A 162 19.88 -6.30 -3.59
N THR A 163 19.54 -7.37 -4.31
CA THR A 163 20.38 -8.56 -4.47
C THR A 163 21.27 -8.43 -5.70
#